data_AF-A0A1A7WXH1-F1
#
_entry.id   AF-A0A1A7WXH1-F1
#
_cell.length_a   1.000
_cell.length_b   1.000
_cell.length_c   1.000
_cell.angle_alpha   90.00
_cell.angle_beta   90.00
_cell.angle_gamma   90.00
#
_symmetry.space_group_name_H-M   'P 1'
#
loop_
_entity.id
_entity.type
_entity.pdbx_description
1 polymer ?
#
loop_
_entity_poly.entity_id
_entity_poly.type
_entity_poly.pdbx_seq_one_letter_code
_entity_poly.pdbx_strand_id
1 'polypeptide(L)'
;VFILGMPSRIASVWFGSGEVSTACSIGVFGNQLGIAIGFLVPPILVPNVDDLDELAHHISIMFYITAGVATFLFILVVIVFQERPKLPPTQAQATARSIPPEQYSYTASILRLLRNKAFILLIISYGLNVGCFYAVGTLLNRIVLNHYPGEEVNAGRIGLTIVIAGMVGSLICGMWLDRTKTYKQTTLAVYLMSLVGMIVFAATLGLGHLWLVFITAGALGFFMTGYLPLGFEFAVELTYPESEGTSSGLLNCSAQVFGIIFTICQGKIIDKFGTLEGNIFLCVFLLIGSIMTGFIKSDLRRQNANQQAKAA
;
A
#
# COMPACT_ATOMS: atom_id res chain seq x y z
N VAL A 1 9.25 -0.48 -4.89
CA VAL A 1 9.93 -0.66 -3.58
C VAL A 1 10.71 0.58 -3.15
N PHE A 2 11.58 1.14 -4.00
CA PHE A 2 12.42 2.30 -3.63
C PHE A 2 11.62 3.56 -3.25
N ILE A 3 10.57 3.91 -4.02
CA ILE A 3 9.78 5.14 -3.82
C ILE A 3 8.99 5.13 -2.50
N LEU A 4 8.42 3.99 -2.10
CA LEU A 4 7.59 3.88 -0.90
C LEU A 4 8.40 4.03 0.41
N GLY A 5 9.70 3.70 0.38
CA GLY A 5 10.60 3.89 1.52
C GLY A 5 11.32 5.24 1.55
N MET A 6 11.16 6.09 0.52
CA MET A 6 11.81 7.40 0.49
C MET A 6 11.25 8.38 1.52
N PRO A 7 9.92 8.49 1.76
CA PRO A 7 9.38 9.43 2.74
C PRO A 7 9.97 9.26 4.13
N SER A 8 10.08 8.03 4.64
CA SER A 8 10.64 7.75 5.96
C SER A 8 12.14 8.07 6.02
N ARG A 9 12.89 7.74 4.97
CA ARG A 9 14.33 8.04 4.89
C ARG A 9 14.59 9.54 4.82
N ILE A 10 13.85 10.27 4.00
CA ILE A 10 13.96 11.73 3.90
C ILE A 10 13.56 12.39 5.22
N ALA A 11 12.43 11.97 5.80
CA ALA A 11 11.93 12.51 7.07
C ALA A 11 12.96 12.37 8.20
N SER A 12 13.55 11.17 8.34
CA SER A 12 14.60 10.92 9.35
C SER A 12 15.92 11.64 9.09
N VAL A 13 16.21 12.03 7.83
CA VAL A 13 17.43 12.77 7.42
C VAL A 13 17.32 14.27 7.56
N TRP A 14 16.12 14.82 7.36
CA TRP A 14 15.93 16.25 7.27
C TRP A 14 15.21 16.87 8.46
N PHE A 15 14.48 16.07 9.25
CA PHE A 15 13.60 16.59 10.30
C PHE A 15 14.00 16.08 11.69
N GLY A 16 13.70 16.90 12.71
CA GLY A 16 13.93 16.54 14.11
C GLY A 16 12.95 15.45 14.57
N SER A 17 13.27 14.76 15.69
CA SER A 17 12.49 13.60 16.19
C SER A 17 11.00 13.88 16.41
N GLY A 18 10.62 15.12 16.73
CA GLY A 18 9.21 15.52 16.86
C GLY A 18 8.48 15.74 15.53
N GLU A 19 9.20 15.92 14.42
CA GLU A 19 8.65 16.28 13.10
C GLU A 19 8.79 15.16 12.07
N VAL A 20 9.61 14.13 12.33
CA VAL A 20 9.81 12.98 11.43
C VAL A 20 8.49 12.29 11.07
N SER A 21 7.62 12.06 12.06
CA SER A 21 6.32 11.39 11.81
C SER A 21 5.42 12.22 10.88
N THR A 22 5.36 13.54 11.11
CA THR A 22 4.58 14.47 10.28
C THR A 22 5.14 14.56 8.85
N ALA A 23 6.46 14.72 8.70
CA ALA A 23 7.12 14.78 7.39
C ALA A 23 6.96 13.46 6.60
N CYS A 24 7.09 12.32 7.26
CA CYS A 24 6.85 11.01 6.66
C CYS A 24 5.40 10.86 6.21
N SER A 25 4.44 11.25 7.06
CA SER A 25 3.01 11.20 6.74
C SER A 25 2.69 12.05 5.51
N ILE A 26 3.19 13.29 5.42
CA ILE A 26 3.00 14.16 4.25
C ILE A 26 3.53 13.49 2.97
N GLY A 27 4.70 12.85 3.02
CA GLY A 27 5.26 12.15 1.86
C GLY A 27 4.42 10.94 1.41
N VAL A 28 3.88 10.17 2.36
CA VAL A 28 2.96 9.05 2.07
C VAL A 28 1.63 9.56 1.50
N PHE A 29 1.09 10.66 2.05
CA PHE A 29 -0.08 11.32 1.49
C PHE A 29 0.12 11.78 0.05
N GLY A 30 1.31 12.30 -0.28
CA GLY A 30 1.67 12.66 -1.65
C GLY A 30 1.62 11.48 -2.62
N ASN A 31 2.09 10.30 -2.19
CA ASN A 31 1.97 9.07 -3.00
C ASN A 31 0.50 8.71 -3.25
N GLN A 32 -0.33 8.77 -2.21
CA GLN A 32 -1.73 8.40 -2.30
C GLN A 32 -2.54 9.39 -3.16
N LEU A 33 -2.19 10.68 -3.11
CA LEU A 33 -2.74 11.72 -3.99
C LEU A 33 -2.34 11.47 -5.46
N GLY A 34 -1.09 11.08 -5.73
CA GLY A 34 -0.65 10.70 -7.07
C GLY A 34 -1.46 9.54 -7.65
N ILE A 35 -1.74 8.52 -6.84
CA ILE A 35 -2.60 7.39 -7.24
C ILE A 35 -4.02 7.87 -7.53
N ALA A 36 -4.60 8.72 -6.68
CA ALA A 36 -5.92 9.32 -6.90
C ALA A 36 -6.02 10.08 -8.23
N ILE A 37 -5.02 10.93 -8.53
CA ILE A 37 -4.93 11.64 -9.82
C ILE A 37 -4.83 10.63 -10.97
N GLY A 38 -4.04 9.56 -10.80
CA GLY A 38 -3.88 8.49 -11.78
C GLY A 38 -5.16 7.70 -12.09
N PHE A 39 -6.14 7.67 -11.19
CA PHE A 39 -7.46 7.09 -11.48
C PHE A 39 -8.39 8.04 -12.24
N LEU A 40 -8.19 9.35 -12.10
CA LEU A 40 -9.11 10.36 -12.65
C LEU A 40 -8.64 10.90 -14.01
N VAL A 41 -7.34 11.16 -14.16
CA VAL A 41 -6.78 11.84 -15.33
C VAL A 41 -6.84 10.98 -16.59
N PRO A 42 -6.42 9.69 -16.60
CA PRO A 42 -6.43 8.90 -17.82
C PRO A 42 -7.82 8.72 -18.44
N PRO A 43 -8.90 8.38 -17.70
CA PRO A 43 -10.24 8.26 -18.29
C PRO A 43 -10.82 9.57 -18.83
N ILE A 44 -10.36 10.73 -18.35
CA ILE A 44 -10.83 12.03 -18.83
C ILE A 44 -10.05 12.47 -20.09
N LEU A 45 -8.74 12.20 -20.13
CA LEU A 45 -7.87 12.57 -21.24
C LEU A 45 -7.93 11.60 -22.41
N VAL A 46 -8.31 10.34 -22.17
CA VAL A 46 -8.38 9.30 -23.21
C VAL A 46 -9.81 8.76 -23.25
N PRO A 47 -10.76 9.51 -23.84
CA PRO A 47 -12.11 9.02 -24.05
C PRO A 47 -12.11 7.84 -25.03
N ASN A 48 -13.06 6.92 -24.89
CA ASN A 48 -13.28 5.86 -25.87
C ASN A 48 -13.71 6.46 -27.21
N VAL A 49 -12.78 6.48 -28.16
CA VAL A 49 -13.00 6.91 -29.55
C VAL A 49 -12.77 5.72 -30.47
N ASP A 50 -13.65 5.54 -31.45
CA ASP A 50 -13.55 4.43 -32.42
C ASP A 50 -12.38 4.61 -33.39
N ASP A 51 -11.90 5.84 -33.55
CA ASP A 51 -10.76 6.18 -34.40
C ASP A 51 -9.43 5.92 -33.67
N LEU A 52 -8.65 4.97 -34.20
CA LEU A 52 -7.35 4.58 -33.66
C LEU A 52 -6.33 5.71 -33.70
N ASP A 53 -6.40 6.61 -34.69
CA ASP A 53 -5.47 7.73 -34.83
C ASP A 53 -5.76 8.80 -33.77
N GLU A 54 -7.04 9.03 -33.49
CA GLU A 54 -7.48 9.94 -32.43
C GLU A 54 -7.16 9.37 -31.04
N LEU A 55 -7.35 8.07 -30.81
CA LEU A 55 -6.97 7.41 -29.57
C LEU A 55 -5.45 7.49 -29.34
N ALA A 56 -4.65 7.22 -30.36
CA ALA A 56 -3.20 7.32 -30.30
C ALA A 56 -2.74 8.76 -29.97
N HIS A 57 -3.43 9.77 -30.52
CA HIS A 57 -3.17 11.17 -30.22
C HIS A 57 -3.43 11.51 -28.74
N HIS A 58 -4.58 11.11 -28.20
CA HIS A 58 -4.94 11.34 -26.79
C HIS A 58 -3.97 10.63 -25.82
N ILE A 59 -3.62 9.38 -26.12
CA ILE A 59 -2.61 8.62 -25.35
C ILE A 59 -1.25 9.34 -25.40
N SER A 60 -0.83 9.80 -26.58
CA SER A 60 0.43 10.53 -26.76
C SER A 60 0.46 11.82 -25.95
N ILE A 61 -0.62 12.61 -25.98
CA ILE A 61 -0.76 13.83 -25.17
C ILE A 61 -0.61 13.51 -23.69
N MET A 62 -1.29 12.47 -23.19
CA MET A 62 -1.19 12.05 -21.79
C MET A 62 0.26 11.70 -21.41
N PHE A 63 0.97 10.95 -22.25
CA PHE A 63 2.38 10.63 -22.03
C PHE A 63 3.29 11.86 -22.08
N TYR A 64 3.08 12.79 -23.02
CA TYR A 64 3.86 14.03 -23.10
C TYR A 64 3.64 14.93 -21.88
N ILE A 65 2.41 15.07 -21.41
CA ILE A 65 2.10 15.82 -20.17
C ILE A 65 2.81 15.16 -18.99
N THR A 66 2.72 13.83 -18.86
CA THR A 66 3.36 13.09 -17.78
C THR A 66 4.88 13.25 -17.82
N ALA A 67 5.48 13.16 -19.01
CA ALA A 67 6.91 13.39 -19.20
C ALA A 67 7.33 14.83 -18.86
N GLY A 68 6.52 15.82 -19.23
CA GLY A 68 6.76 17.23 -18.90
C GLY A 68 6.74 17.48 -17.40
N VAL A 69 5.71 17.00 -16.69
CA VAL A 69 5.61 17.12 -15.22
C VAL A 69 6.75 16.37 -14.54
N ALA A 70 7.08 15.15 -14.97
CA ALA A 70 8.17 14.37 -14.39
C ALA A 70 9.53 15.05 -14.59
N THR A 71 9.79 15.61 -15.78
CA THR A 71 11.02 16.35 -16.08
C THR A 71 11.13 17.62 -15.26
N PHE A 72 10.04 18.37 -15.12
CA PHE A 72 9.98 19.55 -14.28
C PHE A 72 10.27 19.22 -12.81
N LEU A 73 9.64 18.18 -12.25
CA LEU A 73 9.89 17.72 -10.89
C LEU A 73 11.33 17.23 -10.72
N PHE A 74 11.90 16.55 -11.71
CA PHE A 74 13.29 16.12 -11.69
C PHE A 74 14.26 17.32 -11.62
N ILE A 75 14.05 18.32 -12.47
CA ILE A 75 14.86 19.55 -12.46
C ILE A 75 14.73 20.27 -11.11
N LEU A 76 13.51 20.36 -10.57
CA LEU A 76 13.26 20.97 -9.27
C LEU A 76 14.00 20.23 -8.15
N VAL A 77 13.98 18.90 -8.14
CA VAL A 77 14.74 18.08 -7.19
C VAL A 77 16.25 18.32 -7.34
N VAL A 78 16.78 18.36 -8.56
CA VAL A 78 18.22 18.61 -8.79
C VAL A 78 18.65 20.00 -8.30
N ILE A 79 17.80 21.02 -8.45
CA ILE A 79 18.13 22.41 -8.06
C ILE A 79 17.92 22.65 -6.56
N VAL A 80 16.81 22.13 -6.00
CA VAL A 80 16.35 22.48 -4.65
C VAL A 80 16.81 21.47 -3.60
N PHE A 81 16.85 20.18 -3.94
CA PHE A 81 17.15 19.12 -2.99
C PHE A 81 18.67 18.96 -2.84
N GLN A 82 19.20 19.37 -1.69
CA GLN A 82 20.57 19.01 -1.31
C GLN A 82 20.60 17.55 -0.86
N GLU A 83 21.71 16.84 -1.09
CA GLU A 83 21.81 15.41 -0.78
C GLU A 83 21.61 15.13 0.72
N ARG A 84 22.10 16.02 1.59
CA ARG A 84 21.95 15.98 3.05
C ARG A 84 22.03 17.41 3.63
N PRO A 85 21.35 17.72 4.74
CA PRO A 85 21.56 18.99 5.43
C PRO A 85 23.00 19.07 5.97
N LYS A 86 23.61 20.26 5.89
CA LYS A 86 24.99 20.52 6.34
C LYS A 86 25.19 20.27 7.85
N LEU A 87 24.14 20.39 8.65
CA LEU A 87 24.12 20.09 10.08
C LEU A 87 23.08 19.00 10.36
N PRO A 88 23.43 17.93 11.10
CA PRO A 88 22.48 16.87 11.42
C PRO A 88 21.39 17.37 12.37
N PRO A 89 20.09 17.22 12.06
CA PRO A 89 18.99 17.74 12.87
C PRO A 89 18.76 17.00 14.20
N THR A 90 19.36 15.81 14.42
CA THR A 90 19.14 15.01 15.65
C THR A 90 20.40 14.26 16.11
N GLN A 91 20.54 14.04 17.43
CA GLN A 91 21.61 13.19 18.00
C GLN A 91 21.58 11.77 17.43
N ALA A 92 20.40 11.18 17.20
CA ALA A 92 20.27 9.85 16.59
C ALA A 92 20.91 9.77 15.18
N GLN A 93 20.86 10.87 14.40
CA GLN A 93 21.56 10.96 13.12
C GLN A 93 23.06 11.17 13.27
N ALA A 94 23.51 11.87 14.31
CA ALA A 94 24.93 11.99 14.63
C ALA A 94 25.51 10.63 15.08
N THR A 95 24.76 9.84 15.86
CA THR A 95 25.11 8.48 16.26
C THR A 95 25.05 7.49 15.09
N ALA A 96 24.04 7.59 14.22
CA ALA A 96 23.98 6.80 12.99
C ALA A 96 25.11 7.15 12.00
N ARG A 97 25.60 8.39 12.01
CA ARG A 97 26.83 8.81 11.29
C ARG A 97 28.11 8.28 11.94
N SER A 98 28.11 7.98 13.23
CA SER A 98 29.28 7.47 13.96
C SER A 98 29.35 5.95 14.06
N ILE A 99 28.31 5.22 13.66
CA ILE A 99 28.35 3.75 13.57
C ILE A 99 29.10 3.37 12.28
N PRO A 100 30.23 2.65 12.36
CA PRO A 100 30.95 2.18 11.19
C PRO A 100 30.04 1.26 10.36
N PRO A 101 30.01 1.39 9.01
CA PRO A 101 29.22 0.53 8.13
C PRO A 101 29.58 -0.97 8.23
N GLU A 102 30.69 -1.32 8.89
CA GLU A 102 31.19 -2.68 9.06
C GLU A 102 30.45 -3.52 10.12
N GLN A 103 29.64 -2.94 11.01
CA GLN A 103 28.99 -3.70 12.10
C GLN A 103 27.52 -4.10 11.86
N TYR A 104 26.86 -3.59 10.81
CA TYR A 104 25.46 -3.92 10.49
C TYR A 104 25.38 -4.72 9.17
N SER A 105 25.52 -6.03 9.25
CA SER A 105 25.38 -6.89 8.07
C SER A 105 23.91 -6.95 7.64
N TYR A 106 23.57 -6.17 6.61
CA TYR A 106 22.22 -6.11 6.03
C TYR A 106 21.71 -7.48 5.57
N THR A 107 22.60 -8.29 4.99
CA THR A 107 22.32 -9.69 4.60
C THR A 107 22.06 -10.58 5.80
N ALA A 108 22.82 -10.44 6.90
CA ALA A 108 22.55 -11.17 8.13
C ALA A 108 21.21 -10.76 8.78
N SER A 109 20.86 -9.47 8.73
CA SER A 109 19.56 -8.96 9.20
C SER A 109 18.40 -9.57 8.40
N ILE A 110 18.47 -9.57 7.06
CA ILE A 110 17.48 -10.24 6.21
C ILE A 110 17.37 -11.73 6.55
N LEU A 111 18.49 -12.43 6.72
CA LEU A 111 18.46 -13.86 7.03
C LEU A 111 17.82 -14.15 8.40
N ARG A 112 18.06 -13.30 9.40
CA ARG A 112 17.41 -13.40 10.72
C ARG A 112 15.91 -13.16 10.64
N LEU A 113 15.50 -12.15 9.87
CA LEU A 113 14.10 -11.84 9.60
C LEU A 113 13.40 -13.03 8.94
N LEU A 114 14.00 -13.59 7.88
CA LEU A 114 13.48 -14.76 7.17
C LEU A 114 13.52 -16.06 7.99
N ARG A 115 14.20 -16.10 9.14
CA ARG A 115 14.15 -17.23 10.07
C ARG A 115 13.00 -17.12 11.06
N ASN A 116 12.40 -15.93 11.21
CA ASN A 116 11.28 -15.69 12.10
C ASN A 116 9.96 -16.14 11.45
N LYS A 117 9.44 -17.29 11.91
CA LYS A 117 8.20 -17.88 11.36
C LYS A 117 6.98 -16.95 11.45
N ALA A 118 6.85 -16.16 12.52
CA ALA A 118 5.75 -15.21 12.67
C ALA A 118 5.86 -14.07 11.64
N PHE A 119 7.07 -13.61 11.39
CA PHE A 119 7.34 -12.59 10.38
C PHE A 119 7.12 -13.10 8.95
N ILE A 120 7.52 -14.33 8.63
CA ILE A 120 7.25 -14.93 7.31
C ILE A 120 5.74 -15.03 7.06
N LEU A 121 4.96 -15.48 8.06
CA LEU A 121 3.51 -15.54 7.94
C LEU A 121 2.92 -14.15 7.70
N LEU A 122 3.44 -13.13 8.39
CA LEU A 122 3.02 -11.74 8.17
C LEU A 122 3.41 -11.23 6.78
N ILE A 123 4.62 -11.51 6.30
CA ILE A 123 5.06 -11.12 4.95
C ILE A 123 4.09 -11.69 3.91
N ILE A 124 3.78 -12.98 4.01
CA ILE A 124 2.91 -13.64 3.04
C ILE A 124 1.48 -13.10 3.16
N SER A 125 0.90 -13.04 4.37
CA SER A 125 -0.48 -12.55 4.52
C SER A 125 -0.61 -11.10 4.09
N TYR A 126 0.39 -10.27 4.38
CA TYR A 126 0.46 -8.89 3.94
C TYR A 126 0.55 -8.79 2.42
N GLY A 127 1.46 -9.57 1.82
CA GLY A 127 1.61 -9.64 0.38
C GLY A 127 0.31 -10.05 -0.33
N LEU A 128 -0.42 -11.02 0.23
CA LEU A 128 -1.73 -11.44 -0.28
C LEU A 128 -2.76 -10.30 -0.25
N ASN A 129 -2.87 -9.57 0.86
CA ASN A 129 -3.87 -8.50 1.00
C ASN A 129 -3.54 -7.31 0.08
N VAL A 130 -2.33 -6.78 0.20
CA VAL A 130 -1.89 -5.60 -0.57
C VAL A 130 -1.74 -5.92 -2.05
N GLY A 131 -1.31 -7.14 -2.38
CA GLY A 131 -1.30 -7.63 -3.76
C GLY A 131 -2.71 -7.69 -4.37
N CYS A 132 -3.72 -8.14 -3.61
CA CYS A 132 -5.11 -8.10 -4.07
C CYS A 132 -5.57 -6.66 -4.28
N PHE A 133 -5.24 -5.74 -3.37
CA PHE A 133 -5.57 -4.32 -3.53
C PHE A 133 -4.96 -3.72 -4.81
N TYR A 134 -3.70 -4.04 -5.12
CA TYR A 134 -3.07 -3.61 -6.38
C TYR A 134 -3.73 -4.21 -7.62
N ALA A 135 -4.12 -5.49 -7.56
CA ALA A 135 -4.81 -6.14 -8.67
C ALA A 135 -6.20 -5.54 -8.91
N VAL A 136 -6.99 -5.32 -7.84
CA VAL A 136 -8.28 -4.62 -7.91
C VAL A 136 -8.11 -3.22 -8.47
N GLY A 137 -7.13 -2.44 -7.96
CA GLY A 137 -6.88 -1.09 -8.45
C GLY A 137 -6.50 -1.07 -9.93
N THR A 138 -5.63 -1.97 -10.38
CA THR A 138 -5.17 -2.02 -11.77
C THR A 138 -6.27 -2.46 -12.74
N LEU A 139 -7.08 -3.44 -12.34
CA LEU A 139 -8.14 -4.00 -13.18
C LEU A 139 -9.50 -3.33 -12.93
N LEU A 140 -9.56 -2.28 -12.09
CA LEU A 140 -10.82 -1.67 -11.68
C LEU A 140 -11.64 -1.20 -12.88
N ASN A 141 -11.02 -0.42 -13.78
CA ASN A 141 -11.68 0.08 -14.98
C ASN A 141 -12.26 -1.08 -15.79
N ARG A 142 -11.48 -2.14 -15.96
CA ARG A 142 -11.91 -3.34 -16.68
C ARG A 142 -13.10 -4.04 -16.01
N ILE A 143 -13.08 -4.17 -14.68
CA ILE A 143 -14.15 -4.81 -13.90
C ILE A 143 -15.45 -4.01 -13.97
N VAL A 144 -15.35 -2.68 -13.84
CA VAL A 144 -16.52 -1.78 -13.86
C VAL A 144 -17.11 -1.71 -15.26
N LEU A 145 -16.29 -1.49 -16.30
CA LEU A 145 -16.76 -1.32 -17.68
C LEU A 145 -17.41 -2.58 -18.27
N ASN A 146 -17.03 -3.77 -17.78
CA ASN A 146 -17.69 -5.02 -18.18
C ASN A 146 -19.17 -5.07 -17.74
N HIS A 147 -19.53 -4.40 -16.64
CA HIS A 147 -20.90 -4.35 -16.14
C HIS A 147 -21.62 -3.03 -16.49
N TYR A 148 -20.86 -1.94 -16.65
CA TYR A 148 -21.35 -0.60 -16.93
C TYR A 148 -20.60 -0.04 -18.16
N PRO A 149 -20.97 -0.46 -19.38
CA PRO A 149 -20.31 0.02 -20.59
C PRO A 149 -20.55 1.53 -20.78
N GLY A 150 -19.50 2.26 -21.16
CA GLY A 150 -19.54 3.72 -21.34
C GLY A 150 -19.31 4.55 -20.07
N GLU A 151 -19.18 3.92 -18.90
CA GLU A 151 -19.02 4.61 -17.60
C GLU A 151 -17.55 4.79 -17.19
N GLU A 152 -16.67 5.15 -18.12
CA GLU A 152 -15.21 5.25 -17.90
C GLU A 152 -14.84 6.29 -16.85
N VAL A 153 -15.50 7.46 -16.90
CA VAL A 153 -15.33 8.54 -15.93
C VAL A 153 -15.77 8.09 -14.54
N ASN A 154 -16.88 7.35 -14.45
CA ASN A 154 -17.38 6.85 -13.18
C ASN A 154 -16.53 5.69 -12.64
N ALA A 155 -15.93 4.85 -13.49
CA ALA A 155 -14.93 3.86 -13.08
C ALA A 155 -13.70 4.53 -12.45
N GLY A 156 -13.20 5.61 -13.07
CA GLY A 156 -12.14 6.44 -12.50
C GLY A 156 -12.52 7.07 -11.15
N ARG A 157 -13.76 7.58 -11.02
CA ARG A 157 -14.28 8.13 -9.75
C ARG A 157 -14.46 7.05 -8.67
N ILE A 158 -14.82 5.83 -9.03
CA ILE A 158 -14.85 4.69 -8.10
C ILE A 158 -13.42 4.42 -7.58
N GLY A 159 -12.42 4.43 -8.47
CA GLY A 159 -11.01 4.30 -8.10
C GLY A 159 -10.54 5.42 -7.15
N LEU A 160 -10.93 6.66 -7.43
CA LEU A 160 -10.71 7.79 -6.54
C LEU A 160 -11.36 7.57 -5.15
N THR A 161 -12.58 7.04 -5.12
CA THR A 161 -13.31 6.75 -3.88
C THR A 161 -12.60 5.69 -3.05
N ILE A 162 -12.11 4.61 -3.68
CA ILE A 162 -11.29 3.57 -3.04
C ILE A 162 -10.07 4.21 -2.37
N VAL A 163 -9.37 5.09 -3.09
CA VAL A 163 -8.15 5.75 -2.60
C VAL A 163 -8.43 6.68 -1.42
N ILE A 164 -9.42 7.57 -1.53
CA ILE A 164 -9.77 8.53 -0.48
C ILE A 164 -10.27 7.79 0.77
N ALA A 165 -11.18 6.82 0.61
CA ALA A 165 -11.65 6.00 1.72
C ALA A 165 -10.49 5.23 2.37
N GLY A 166 -9.54 4.73 1.57
CA GLY A 166 -8.33 4.07 2.04
C GLY A 166 -7.38 4.96 2.84
N MET A 167 -7.27 6.25 2.49
CA MET A 167 -6.51 7.24 3.28
C MET A 167 -7.13 7.41 4.67
N VAL A 168 -8.45 7.58 4.72
CA VAL A 168 -9.18 7.70 5.98
C VAL A 168 -9.05 6.41 6.80
N GLY A 169 -9.16 5.25 6.15
CA GLY A 169 -8.97 3.94 6.79
C GLY A 169 -7.60 3.77 7.42
N SER A 170 -6.54 4.15 6.70
CA SER A 170 -5.16 4.14 7.21
C SER A 170 -4.98 4.99 8.46
N LEU A 171 -5.54 6.21 8.46
CA LEU A 171 -5.44 7.11 9.60
C LEU A 171 -6.19 6.57 10.82
N ILE A 172 -7.44 6.13 10.63
CA ILE A 172 -8.26 5.62 11.73
C ILE A 172 -7.65 4.34 12.30
N CYS A 173 -7.22 3.40 11.45
CA CYS A 173 -6.59 2.16 11.90
C CYS A 173 -5.26 2.42 12.62
N GLY A 174 -4.44 3.35 12.12
CA GLY A 174 -3.20 3.78 12.77
C GLY A 174 -3.45 4.38 14.16
N MET A 175 -4.32 5.38 14.26
CA MET A 175 -4.67 6.00 15.55
C MET A 175 -5.30 5.02 16.53
N TRP A 176 -6.15 4.11 16.04
CA TRP A 176 -6.75 3.05 16.85
C TRP A 176 -5.68 2.13 17.43
N LEU A 177 -4.71 1.74 16.61
CA LEU A 177 -3.63 0.87 17.00
C LEU A 177 -2.69 1.53 18.02
N ASP A 178 -2.38 2.81 17.85
CA ASP A 178 -1.56 3.56 18.80
C ASP A 178 -2.18 3.58 20.21
N ARG A 179 -3.50 3.67 20.30
CA ARG A 179 -4.22 3.68 21.58
C ARG A 179 -4.42 2.30 22.18
N THR A 180 -4.90 1.34 21.37
CA THR A 180 -5.29 0.02 21.86
C THR A 180 -4.10 -0.94 22.00
N LYS A 181 -3.08 -0.76 21.16
CA LYS A 181 -1.91 -1.64 21.04
C LYS A 181 -2.24 -3.11 20.80
N THR A 182 -3.45 -3.40 20.31
CA THR A 182 -3.94 -4.75 20.02
C THR A 182 -3.59 -5.19 18.60
N TYR A 183 -2.29 -5.20 18.25
CA TYR A 183 -1.79 -5.42 16.88
C TYR A 183 -2.40 -6.63 16.18
N LYS A 184 -2.32 -7.82 16.78
CA LYS A 184 -2.86 -9.05 16.18
C LYS A 184 -4.36 -8.97 15.93
N GLN A 185 -5.14 -8.55 16.93
CA GLN A 185 -6.60 -8.56 16.85
C GLN A 185 -7.12 -7.56 15.82
N THR A 186 -6.58 -6.34 15.84
CA THR A 186 -6.95 -5.29 14.88
C THR A 186 -6.55 -5.69 13.46
N THR A 187 -5.34 -6.25 13.28
CA THR A 187 -4.87 -6.73 11.97
C THR A 187 -5.79 -7.83 11.43
N LEU A 188 -6.16 -8.81 12.26
CA LEU A 188 -7.06 -9.89 11.85
C LEU A 188 -8.47 -9.38 11.51
N ALA A 189 -9.02 -8.48 12.35
CA ALA A 189 -10.35 -7.92 12.15
C ALA A 189 -10.42 -7.11 10.85
N VAL A 190 -9.45 -6.24 10.59
CA VAL A 190 -9.38 -5.46 9.36
C VAL A 190 -9.18 -6.36 8.14
N TYR A 191 -8.36 -7.42 8.25
CA TYR A 191 -8.22 -8.39 7.16
C TYR A 191 -9.55 -9.08 6.82
N LEU A 192 -10.28 -9.55 7.83
CA LEU A 192 -11.60 -10.16 7.64
C LEU A 192 -12.60 -9.18 7.02
N MET A 193 -12.57 -7.91 7.45
CA MET A 193 -13.40 -6.87 6.84
C MET A 193 -13.01 -6.59 5.38
N SER A 194 -11.73 -6.66 5.01
CA SER A 194 -11.30 -6.59 3.60
C SER A 194 -11.83 -7.77 2.77
N LEU A 195 -11.84 -8.99 3.33
CA LEU A 195 -12.41 -10.17 2.67
C LEU A 195 -13.93 -10.00 2.47
N VAL A 196 -14.65 -9.61 3.52
CA VAL A 196 -16.10 -9.34 3.43
C VAL A 196 -16.36 -8.21 2.42
N GLY A 197 -15.58 -7.13 2.47
CA GLY A 197 -15.64 -6.03 1.52
C GLY A 197 -15.46 -6.49 0.08
N MET A 198 -14.52 -7.41 -0.18
CA MET A 198 -14.28 -7.94 -1.52
C MET A 198 -15.44 -8.82 -2.01
N ILE A 199 -16.00 -9.65 -1.13
CA ILE A 199 -17.18 -10.48 -1.44
C ILE A 199 -18.39 -9.59 -1.77
N VAL A 200 -18.64 -8.58 -0.93
CA VAL A 200 -19.75 -7.64 -1.12
C VAL A 200 -19.54 -6.81 -2.39
N PHE A 201 -18.33 -6.33 -2.65
CA PHE A 201 -17.99 -5.65 -3.90
C PHE A 201 -18.26 -6.54 -5.12
N ALA A 202 -17.78 -7.79 -5.10
CA ALA A 202 -18.01 -8.75 -6.18
C ALA A 202 -19.50 -9.02 -6.43
N ALA A 203 -20.29 -9.19 -5.36
CA ALA A 203 -21.72 -9.45 -5.46
C ALA A 203 -22.52 -8.23 -5.94
N THR A 204 -22.12 -7.01 -5.56
CA THR A 204 -22.85 -5.77 -5.89
C THR A 204 -22.60 -5.27 -7.30
N LEU A 205 -21.48 -5.64 -7.94
CA LEU A 205 -21.18 -5.26 -9.33
C LEU A 205 -22.28 -5.68 -10.31
N GLY A 206 -22.90 -6.85 -10.09
CA GLY A 206 -23.96 -7.40 -10.96
C GLY A 206 -25.37 -6.84 -10.72
N LEU A 207 -25.58 -5.97 -9.72
CA LEU A 207 -26.92 -5.48 -9.35
C LEU A 207 -27.41 -4.30 -10.20
N GLY A 208 -26.58 -3.75 -11.09
CA GLY A 208 -26.97 -2.64 -11.98
C GLY A 208 -27.12 -1.27 -11.32
N HIS A 209 -26.81 -1.14 -10.02
CA HIS A 209 -26.88 0.12 -9.28
C HIS A 209 -25.48 0.68 -9.00
N LEU A 210 -25.06 1.65 -9.82
CA LEU A 210 -23.71 2.24 -9.77
C LEU A 210 -23.39 2.90 -8.41
N TRP A 211 -24.37 3.51 -7.74
CA TRP A 211 -24.17 4.09 -6.40
C TRP A 211 -23.80 3.04 -5.34
N LEU A 212 -24.28 1.79 -5.45
CA LEU A 212 -23.88 0.70 -4.55
C LEU A 212 -22.41 0.37 -4.75
N VAL A 213 -21.93 0.37 -6.00
CA VAL A 213 -20.52 0.12 -6.32
C VAL A 213 -19.61 1.16 -5.69
N PHE A 214 -20.01 2.44 -5.66
CA PHE A 214 -19.26 3.49 -4.94
C PHE A 214 -19.12 3.19 -3.44
N ILE A 215 -20.20 2.78 -2.78
CA ILE A 215 -20.19 2.49 -1.34
C ILE A 215 -19.34 1.26 -1.04
N THR A 216 -19.52 0.17 -1.81
CA THR A 216 -18.82 -1.09 -1.57
C THR A 216 -17.34 -0.99 -1.93
N ALA A 217 -16.99 -0.25 -2.99
CA ALA A 217 -15.61 0.07 -3.33
C ALA A 217 -14.96 0.96 -2.27
N GLY A 218 -15.66 2.00 -1.78
CA GLY A 218 -15.17 2.84 -0.69
C GLY A 218 -14.89 2.03 0.58
N ALA A 219 -15.82 1.14 0.96
CA ALA A 219 -15.62 0.25 2.11
C ALA A 219 -14.44 -0.71 1.90
N LEU A 220 -14.32 -1.31 0.71
CA LEU A 220 -13.19 -2.17 0.34
C LEU A 220 -11.86 -1.42 0.47
N GLY A 221 -11.78 -0.20 -0.10
CA GLY A 221 -10.61 0.66 -0.02
C GLY A 221 -10.24 1.03 1.42
N PHE A 222 -11.23 1.40 2.24
CA PHE A 222 -11.03 1.72 3.65
C PHE A 222 -10.32 0.59 4.41
N PHE A 223 -10.80 -0.65 4.30
CA PHE A 223 -10.22 -1.78 5.03
C PHE A 223 -8.92 -2.29 4.40
N MET A 224 -8.83 -2.40 3.06
CA MET A 224 -7.60 -2.87 2.39
C MET A 224 -6.44 -1.89 2.56
N THR A 225 -6.67 -0.59 2.41
CA THR A 225 -5.61 0.40 2.62
C THR A 225 -5.33 0.57 4.12
N GLY A 226 -6.37 0.52 4.97
CA GLY A 226 -6.21 0.53 6.44
C GLY A 226 -5.33 -0.58 6.99
N TYR A 227 -5.23 -1.70 6.27
CA TYR A 227 -4.34 -2.81 6.60
C TYR A 227 -2.84 -2.49 6.42
N LEU A 228 -2.46 -1.57 5.52
CA LEU A 228 -1.04 -1.23 5.27
C LEU A 228 -0.30 -0.77 6.53
N PRO A 229 -0.75 0.29 7.24
CA PRO A 229 -0.06 0.77 8.44
C PRO A 229 -0.07 -0.28 9.56
N LEU A 230 -1.14 -1.07 9.69
CA LEU A 230 -1.23 -2.16 10.65
C LEU A 230 -0.16 -3.23 10.41
N GLY A 231 0.07 -3.58 9.14
CA GLY A 231 1.10 -4.52 8.73
C GLY A 231 2.51 -4.04 9.07
N PHE A 232 2.83 -2.76 8.82
CA PHE A 232 4.14 -2.20 9.15
C PHE A 232 4.38 -2.16 10.67
N GLU A 233 3.42 -1.67 11.45
CA GLU A 233 3.54 -1.63 12.90
C GLU A 233 3.66 -3.03 13.51
N PHE A 234 2.86 -3.99 13.02
CA PHE A 234 2.96 -5.37 13.50
C PHE A 234 4.29 -6.03 13.09
N ALA A 235 4.81 -5.70 11.91
CA ALA A 235 6.11 -6.16 11.46
C ALA A 235 7.23 -5.65 12.38
N VAL A 236 7.26 -4.35 12.69
CA VAL A 236 8.24 -3.75 13.62
C VAL A 236 8.21 -4.45 14.98
N GLU A 237 7.02 -4.71 15.50
CA GLU A 237 6.83 -5.36 16.79
C GLU A 237 7.34 -6.82 16.81
N LEU A 238 7.15 -7.58 15.72
CA LEU A 238 7.62 -8.96 15.58
C LEU A 238 9.13 -9.06 15.31
N THR A 239 9.71 -8.04 14.67
CA THR A 239 11.09 -8.08 14.19
C THR A 239 12.07 -7.36 15.10
N TYR A 240 11.62 -6.70 16.17
CA TYR A 240 12.50 -6.04 17.13
C TYR A 240 13.61 -6.98 17.64
N PRO A 241 14.90 -6.56 17.68
CA PRO A 241 15.44 -5.21 17.45
C PRO A 241 16.03 -4.97 16.04
N GLU A 242 15.50 -5.64 15.00
CA GLU A 242 15.96 -5.46 13.62
C GLU A 242 15.47 -4.12 13.02
N SER A 243 16.17 -3.63 11.99
CA SER A 243 15.86 -2.36 11.31
C SER A 243 14.43 -2.34 10.72
N GLU A 244 13.66 -1.31 11.10
CA GLU A 244 12.31 -1.05 10.59
C GLU A 244 12.28 -0.92 9.06
N GLY A 245 13.32 -0.32 8.48
CA GLY A 245 13.46 -0.16 7.03
C GLY A 245 13.62 -1.48 6.29
N THR A 246 14.39 -2.43 6.86
CA THR A 246 14.57 -3.76 6.26
C THR A 246 13.26 -4.55 6.32
N SER A 247 12.59 -4.54 7.48
CA SER A 247 11.32 -5.24 7.70
C SER A 247 10.22 -4.73 6.74
N SER A 248 10.00 -3.42 6.71
CA SER A 248 9.01 -2.78 5.81
C SER A 248 9.35 -2.95 4.33
N GLY A 249 10.65 -2.99 3.98
CA GLY A 249 11.12 -3.27 2.63
C GLY A 249 10.74 -4.68 2.17
N LEU A 250 10.87 -5.69 3.03
CA LEU A 250 10.47 -7.08 2.75
C LEU A 250 8.95 -7.20 2.57
N LEU A 251 8.15 -6.52 3.40
CA LEU A 251 6.68 -6.48 3.25
C LEU A 251 6.28 -5.89 1.89
N ASN A 252 6.87 -4.75 1.51
CA ASN A 252 6.60 -4.11 0.22
C ASN A 252 7.07 -4.96 -0.97
N CYS A 253 8.22 -5.64 -0.85
CA CYS A 253 8.68 -6.58 -1.87
C CYS A 253 7.64 -7.69 -2.10
N SER A 254 7.14 -8.29 -1.01
CA SER A 254 6.10 -9.32 -1.10
C SER A 254 4.81 -8.79 -1.73
N ALA A 255 4.33 -7.62 -1.32
CA ALA A 255 3.15 -6.98 -1.92
C ALA A 255 3.29 -6.76 -3.43
N GLN A 256 4.47 -6.36 -3.90
CA GLN A 256 4.73 -6.17 -5.33
C GLN A 256 4.72 -7.51 -6.08
N VAL A 257 5.37 -8.55 -5.54
CA VAL A 257 5.40 -9.89 -6.15
C VAL A 257 3.98 -10.46 -6.28
N PHE A 258 3.19 -10.43 -5.20
CA PHE A 258 1.80 -10.89 -5.26
C PHE A 258 0.92 -10.00 -6.12
N GLY A 259 1.13 -8.68 -6.12
CA GLY A 259 0.42 -7.74 -6.98
C GLY A 259 0.61 -8.05 -8.46
N ILE A 260 1.84 -8.34 -8.90
CA ILE A 260 2.12 -8.75 -10.29
C ILE A 260 1.41 -10.07 -10.61
N ILE A 261 1.57 -11.08 -9.75
CA ILE A 261 0.96 -12.41 -9.96
C ILE A 261 -0.56 -12.29 -10.05
N PHE A 262 -1.19 -11.59 -9.11
CA PHE A 262 -2.65 -11.45 -9.07
C PHE A 262 -3.18 -10.60 -10.20
N THR A 263 -2.51 -9.52 -10.59
CA THR A 263 -2.95 -8.71 -11.74
C THR A 263 -2.95 -9.54 -13.02
N ILE A 264 -1.90 -10.34 -13.27
CA ILE A 264 -1.82 -11.18 -14.47
C ILE A 264 -2.83 -12.33 -14.41
N CYS A 265 -2.91 -13.05 -13.28
CA CYS A 265 -3.81 -14.19 -13.12
C CYS A 265 -5.28 -13.74 -13.18
N GLN A 266 -5.65 -12.72 -12.42
CA GLN A 266 -7.01 -12.17 -12.42
C GLN A 266 -7.36 -11.65 -13.81
N GLY A 267 -6.47 -10.91 -14.48
CA GLY A 267 -6.69 -10.43 -15.84
C GLY A 267 -7.06 -11.58 -16.79
N LYS A 268 -6.27 -12.66 -16.81
CA LYS A 268 -6.54 -13.85 -17.64
C LYS A 268 -7.83 -14.58 -17.27
N ILE A 269 -8.18 -14.62 -15.99
CA ILE A 269 -9.44 -15.21 -15.53
C ILE A 269 -10.62 -14.36 -16.00
N ILE A 270 -10.52 -13.04 -15.91
CA ILE A 270 -11.53 -12.11 -16.42
C ILE A 270 -11.73 -12.29 -17.92
N ASP A 271 -10.66 -12.42 -18.70
CA ASP A 271 -10.71 -12.68 -20.15
C ASP A 271 -11.50 -13.94 -20.51
N LYS A 272 -11.29 -15.04 -19.75
CA LYS A 272 -11.78 -16.37 -20.13
C LYS A 272 -13.11 -16.76 -19.49
N PHE A 273 -13.32 -16.36 -18.24
CA PHE A 273 -14.43 -16.83 -17.42
C PHE A 273 -15.35 -15.70 -16.96
N GLY A 274 -14.85 -14.47 -16.87
CA GLY A 274 -15.62 -13.30 -16.48
C GLY A 274 -15.12 -12.62 -15.21
N THR A 275 -15.72 -11.48 -14.92
CA THR A 275 -15.36 -10.59 -13.80
C THR A 275 -15.64 -11.20 -12.43
N LEU A 276 -16.69 -12.01 -12.32
CA LEU A 276 -17.08 -12.64 -11.06
C LEU A 276 -16.05 -13.68 -10.61
N GLU A 277 -15.57 -14.50 -11.53
CA GLU A 277 -14.55 -15.53 -11.32
C GLU A 277 -13.20 -14.91 -10.97
N GLY A 278 -12.85 -13.80 -11.63
CA GLY A 278 -11.65 -13.02 -11.29
C GLY A 278 -11.71 -12.46 -9.85
N ASN A 279 -12.88 -12.01 -9.41
CA ASN A 279 -13.06 -11.51 -8.04
C ASN A 279 -13.09 -12.65 -7.01
N ILE A 280 -13.70 -13.80 -7.34
CA ILE A 280 -13.66 -15.01 -6.50
C ILE A 280 -12.23 -15.48 -6.29
N PHE A 281 -11.40 -15.45 -7.34
CA PHE A 281 -9.97 -15.74 -7.24
C PHE A 281 -9.29 -14.90 -6.15
N LEU A 282 -9.52 -13.59 -6.12
CA LEU A 282 -9.00 -12.72 -5.07
C LEU A 282 -9.59 -13.05 -3.68
N CYS A 283 -10.89 -13.33 -3.60
CA CYS A 283 -11.53 -13.74 -2.34
C CYS A 283 -10.89 -14.99 -1.74
N VAL A 284 -10.54 -15.98 -2.56
CA VAL A 284 -9.86 -17.21 -2.10
C VAL A 284 -8.48 -16.87 -1.49
N PHE A 285 -7.69 -16.03 -2.15
CA PHE A 285 -6.38 -15.63 -1.62
C PHE A 285 -6.47 -14.74 -0.38
N LEU A 286 -7.48 -13.87 -0.29
CA LEU A 286 -7.78 -13.12 0.93
C LEU A 286 -8.23 -14.04 2.07
N LEU A 287 -9.01 -15.09 1.79
CA LEU A 287 -9.38 -16.08 2.79
C LEU A 287 -8.13 -16.82 3.31
N ILE A 288 -7.26 -17.29 2.41
CA ILE A 288 -5.98 -17.92 2.78
C ILE A 288 -5.17 -16.97 3.67
N GLY A 289 -5.01 -15.71 3.25
CA GLY A 289 -4.26 -14.72 4.01
C GLY A 289 -4.87 -14.39 5.38
N SER A 290 -6.20 -14.41 5.51
CA SER A 290 -6.89 -14.21 6.79
C SER A 290 -6.62 -15.37 7.76
N ILE A 291 -6.65 -16.61 7.27
CA ILE A 291 -6.33 -17.82 8.05
C ILE A 291 -4.87 -17.75 8.50
N MET A 292 -3.94 -17.42 7.59
CA MET A 292 -2.53 -17.25 7.91
C MET A 292 -2.31 -16.19 9.00
N THR A 293 -3.02 -15.06 8.91
CA THR A 293 -2.96 -13.98 9.90
C THR A 293 -3.43 -14.46 11.27
N GLY A 294 -4.47 -15.31 11.33
CA GLY A 294 -4.94 -15.92 12.57
C GLY A 294 -3.87 -16.78 13.28
N PHE A 295 -3.06 -17.49 12.50
CA PHE A 295 -1.98 -18.35 13.00
C PHE A 295 -0.71 -17.59 13.43
N ILE A 296 -0.60 -16.29 13.15
CA ILE A 296 0.56 -15.50 13.60
C ILE A 296 0.56 -15.48 15.14
N LYS A 297 1.62 -15.98 15.76
CA LYS A 297 1.82 -15.86 17.21
C LYS A 297 2.10 -14.40 17.55
N SER A 298 1.32 -13.84 18.47
CA SER A 298 1.48 -12.46 18.95
C SER A 298 2.59 -12.39 20.00
N ASP A 299 3.83 -12.61 19.60
CA ASP A 299 4.98 -12.33 20.46
C ASP A 299 5.31 -10.83 20.32
N LEU A 300 4.76 -10.01 21.22
CA LEU A 300 4.95 -8.56 21.26
C LEU A 300 6.32 -8.21 21.87
N ARG A 301 7.39 -8.43 21.10
CA ARG A 301 8.77 -8.37 21.59
C ARG A 301 9.19 -6.98 22.06
N ARG A 302 8.74 -5.91 21.38
CA ARG A 302 9.07 -4.52 21.74
C ARG A 302 8.31 -4.07 22.98
N GLN A 303 7.05 -4.48 23.15
CA GLN A 303 6.32 -4.25 24.40
C GLN A 303 6.94 -4.97 25.59
N ASN A 304 7.33 -6.24 25.41
CA ASN A 304 7.97 -7.02 26.46
C ASN A 304 9.32 -6.40 26.86
N ALA A 305 10.11 -5.92 25.89
CA ALA A 305 11.36 -5.20 26.16
C ALA A 305 11.14 -3.88 26.91
N ASN A 306 10.12 -3.09 26.53
CA ASN A 306 9.78 -1.84 27.23
C ASN A 306 9.24 -2.07 28.66
N GLN A 307 8.53 -3.17 28.90
CA GLN A 307 8.10 -3.54 30.25
C GLN A 307 9.29 -3.97 31.11
N GLN A 308 10.22 -4.75 30.55
CA GLN A 308 11.45 -5.13 31.25
C GLN A 308 12.33 -3.93 31.60
N ALA A 309 12.47 -2.96 30.69
CA ALA A 309 13.23 -1.73 30.94
C ALA A 309 12.58 -0.78 31.96
N LYS A 310 11.26 -0.86 32.17
CA LYS A 310 10.56 -0.12 33.24
C LYS A 310 10.58 -0.83 34.59
N ALA A 311 10.83 -2.14 34.59
CA ALA A 311 10.91 -2.95 35.80
C ALA A 311 12.34 -3.05 36.37
N ALA A 312 13.36 -2.70 35.57
CA ALA A 312 14.77 -2.59 35.95
C ALA A 312 15.10 -1.17 36.43
#